data_AF-A0A833EDT5-F1
#
_entry.id   AF-A0A833EDT5-F1
#
_cell.length_a   1.000
_cell.length_b   1.000
_cell.length_c   1.000
_cell.angle_alpha   90.00
_cell.angle_beta   90.00
_cell.angle_gamma   90.00
#
_symmetry.space_group_name_H-M   'P 1'
#
loop_
_entity.id
_entity.type
_entity.pdbx_description
1 polymer ?
#
loop_
_entity_poly.entity_id
_entity_poly.type
_entity_poly.pdbx_seq_one_letter_code
_entity_poly.pdbx_strand_id
1 'polypeptide(L)' 'MGRIKTTMIKNLGKKLLKKYPDKFTTDFEHNKKVLKELGIFESKKIRNKVAGYIVRLKKRQIL' A
#
# COMPACT_ATOMS: atom_id res chain seq x y z
N MET A 1 16.75 16.90 4.45
CA MET A 1 15.85 15.91 5.08
C MET A 1 15.20 15.03 4.01
N GLY A 2 15.64 13.78 3.88
CA GLY A 2 15.20 12.87 2.81
C GLY A 2 13.73 12.48 2.91
N ARG A 3 13.12 12.13 1.77
CA ARG A 3 11.70 11.77 1.61
C ARG A 3 11.38 10.41 2.24
N ILE A 4 11.44 10.31 3.56
CA ILE A 4 11.20 9.08 4.32
C ILE A 4 9.69 8.91 4.52
N LYS A 5 9.15 7.75 4.10
CA LYS A 5 7.76 7.39 4.40
C LYS A 5 7.63 7.14 5.90
N THR A 6 6.65 7.77 6.53
CA THR A 6 6.26 7.55 7.94
C THR A 6 6.07 6.06 8.24
N THR A 7 6.49 5.64 9.43
CA THR A 7 6.40 4.26 9.92
C THR A 7 4.98 3.68 9.80
N MET A 8 3.96 4.51 10.01
CA MET A 8 2.55 4.15 9.83
C MET A 8 2.25 3.58 8.42
N ILE A 9 2.75 4.22 7.36
CA ILE A 9 2.53 3.79 5.97
C ILE A 9 3.19 2.43 5.72
N LYS A 10 4.39 2.23 6.30
CA LYS A 10 5.14 0.98 6.17
C LYS A 10 4.43 -0.17 6.87
N ASN A 11 3.98 0.05 8.11
CA ASN A 11 3.26 -0.95 8.89
C ASN A 11 1.93 -1.32 8.26
N LEU A 12 1.15 -0.33 7.81
CA LEU A 12 -0.13 -0.59 7.14
C LEU A 12 0.05 -1.38 5.83
N GLY A 13 1.02 -0.99 4.99
CA GLY A 13 1.28 -1.71 3.75
C GLY A 13 1.66 -3.18 3.99
N LYS A 14 2.53 -3.45 4.97
CA LYS A 14 2.89 -4.83 5.36
C LYS A 14 1.68 -5.59 5.91
N LYS A 15 0.90 -4.97 6.79
CA LYS A 15 -0.29 -5.60 7.40
C LYS A 15 -1.35 -5.94 6.35
N LEU A 16 -1.54 -5.08 5.37
CA LEU A 16 -2.49 -5.29 4.27
C LEU A 16 -2.04 -6.41 3.33
N LEU A 17 -0.75 -6.42 2.96
CA LEU A 17 -0.18 -7.51 2.17
C LEU A 17 -0.29 -8.86 2.89
N LYS A 18 -0.06 -8.88 4.21
CA LYS A 18 -0.18 -10.11 5.01
C LYS A 18 -1.63 -10.60 5.14
N LYS A 19 -2.60 -9.67 5.18
CA LYS A 19 -4.02 -10.00 5.34
C LYS A 19 -4.69 -10.38 4.02
N TYR A 20 -4.25 -9.80 2.90
CA TYR A 20 -4.82 -10.05 1.57
C TYR A 20 -3.72 -10.18 0.50
N PRO A 21 -2.89 -11.23 0.55
CA PRO A 21 -1.73 -11.36 -0.35
C PRO A 21 -2.12 -11.46 -1.83
N ASP A 22 -3.28 -12.04 -2.12
CA ASP A 22 -3.81 -12.26 -3.48
C ASP A 22 -4.50 -11.03 -4.10
N LYS A 23 -5.00 -10.11 -3.26
CA LYS A 23 -5.72 -8.91 -3.75
C LYS A 23 -4.80 -7.78 -4.19
N PHE A 24 -3.51 -7.84 -3.84
CA PHE A 24 -2.56 -6.79 -4.18
C PHE A 24 -1.61 -7.24 -5.30
N THR A 25 -1.47 -6.40 -6.31
CA THR A 25 -0.65 -6.66 -7.50
C THR A 25 0.50 -5.65 -7.62
N THR A 26 1.27 -5.70 -8.70
CA THR A 26 2.27 -4.68 -9.06
C THR A 26 1.65 -3.44 -9.69
N ASP A 27 0.33 -3.44 -9.94
CA ASP A 27 -0.39 -2.32 -10.54
C ASP A 27 -0.87 -1.31 -9.49
N PHE A 28 -0.67 -0.02 -9.78
CA PHE A 28 -1.02 1.05 -8.83
C PHE A 28 -2.52 1.34 -8.79
N GLU A 29 -3.19 1.34 -9.95
CA GLU A 29 -4.61 1.67 -10.03
C GLU A 29 -5.48 0.57 -9.41
N HIS A 30 -5.15 -0.69 -9.68
CA HIS A 30 -5.79 -1.84 -9.07
C HIS A 30 -5.67 -1.76 -7.53
N ASN A 31 -4.45 -1.60 -7.01
CA ASN A 31 -4.24 -1.49 -5.57
C ASN A 31 -5.00 -0.30 -4.97
N LYS A 32 -5.08 0.83 -5.66
CA LYS A 32 -5.84 2.00 -5.18
C LYS A 32 -7.35 1.73 -5.13
N LYS A 33 -7.91 0.97 -6.09
CA LYS A 33 -9.32 0.54 -6.06
C LYS A 33 -9.57 -0.40 -4.89
N VAL A 34 -8.74 -1.41 -4.69
CA VAL A 34 -8.81 -2.32 -3.54
C VAL A 34 -8.74 -1.56 -2.20
N LEU A 35 -7.82 -0.59 -2.07
CA LEU A 35 -7.73 0.25 -0.87
C LEU A 35 -8.93 1.19 -0.68
N LYS A 36 -9.64 1.54 -1.76
CA LYS A 36 -10.88 2.33 -1.70
C LYS A 36 -12.04 1.46 -1.23
N GLU A 37 -12.17 0.25 -1.77
CA GLU A 37 -13.20 -0.72 -1.39
C GLU A 37 -13.06 -1.16 0.07
N LEU A 38 -11.83 -1.34 0.55
CA LEU A 38 -11.59 -1.69 1.95
C LEU A 38 -11.96 -0.57 2.93
N GLY A 39 -12.16 0.68 2.47
CA GLY A 39 -12.61 1.79 3.33
C GLY A 39 -11.63 2.23 4.42
N ILE A 40 -10.39 1.71 4.43
CA ILE A 40 -9.43 1.87 5.56
C ILE A 40 -8.86 3.29 5.65
N PHE A 41 -8.92 4.05 4.56
CA PHE A 41 -8.27 5.36 4.45
C PHE A 41 -9.27 6.46 4.14
N GLU A 42 -9.45 7.37 5.09
CA GLU A 42 -10.24 8.59 4.93
C GLU A 42 -9.57 9.56 3.94
N SER A 43 -8.25 9.68 4.00
CA SER A 43 -7.49 10.63 3.18
C SER A 43 -6.92 10.05 1.88
N LYS A 44 -7.22 10.70 0.74
CA LYS A 44 -6.68 10.37 -0.60
C LYS A 44 -5.14 10.35 -0.63
N LYS A 45 -4.48 11.30 0.05
CA LYS A 45 -3.00 11.38 0.14
C LYS A 45 -2.39 10.14 0.79
N ILE A 46 -2.99 9.66 1.89
CA ILE A 46 -2.48 8.49 2.63
C ILE A 46 -2.70 7.22 1.81
N ARG A 47 -3.89 7.06 1.23
CA ARG A 47 -4.23 5.94 0.33
C ARG A 47 -3.22 5.80 -0.81
N ASN A 48 -2.90 6.90 -1.50
CA ASN A 48 -1.93 6.89 -2.59
C ASN A 48 -0.51 6.53 -2.11
N LYS A 49 -0.08 7.05 -0.94
CA LYS A 49 1.24 6.72 -0.38
C LYS A 49 1.36 5.24 0.00
N VAL A 50 0.29 4.64 0.50
CA VAL A 50 0.20 3.21 0.85
C VAL A 50 0.15 2.34 -0.40
N ALA A 51 -0.72 2.66 -1.38
CA ALA A 51 -0.77 1.95 -2.67
C ALA A 51 0.61 1.92 -3.34
N GLY A 52 1.29 3.07 -3.40
CA GLY A 52 2.65 3.13 -3.95
C GLY A 52 3.70 2.42 -3.08
N TYR A 53 3.46 2.22 -1.78
CA TYR A 53 4.34 1.40 -0.95
C TYR A 53 4.13 -0.09 -1.20
N ILE A 54 2.88 -0.54 -1.35
CA ILE A 54 2.52 -1.92 -1.68
C ILE A 54 3.11 -2.33 -3.04
N VAL A 55 2.96 -1.49 -4.07
CA VAL A 55 3.59 -1.72 -5.39
C VAL A 55 5.10 -1.87 -5.26
N ARG A 56 5.75 -1.00 -4.47
CA ARG A 56 7.20 -1.08 -4.25
C ARG A 56 7.61 -2.36 -3.54
N LEU A 57 6.82 -2.85 -2.59
CA LEU A 57 7.09 -4.13 -1.91
C LEU A 57 6.95 -5.32 -2.87
N LYS A 58 5.86 -5.40 -3.63
CA LYS A 58 5.64 -6.46 -4.63
C LYS A 58 6.72 -6.44 -5.71
N LYS A 59 7.07 -5.28 -6.27
CA LYS A 59 8.14 -5.15 -7.27
C LYS A 59 9.51 -5.54 -6.75
N ARG A 60 9.78 -5.33 -5.47
CA ARG A 60 11.07 -5.68 -4.87
C ARG A 60 11.18 -7.15 -4.50
N GLN A 61 10.09 -7.93 -4.66
CA GLN A 61 9.98 -9.35 -4.25
C GLN A 61 10.59 -9.60 -2.85
N ILE A 62 10.50 -8.60 -1.96
CA ILE A 62 10.81 -8.78 -0.54
C ILE A 62 9.50 -9.28 0.06
N LEU A 63 9.33 -10.59 0.00
CA LEU A 63 8.36 -11.35 0.77
C LEU A 63 9.00 -11.76 2.09
#